data_AF-A0AAC9LE49-F1
#
_entry.id   AF-A0AAC9LE49-F1
#
_cell.length_a   1.000
_cell.length_b   1.000
_cell.length_c   1.000
_cell.angle_alpha   90.00
_cell.angle_beta   90.00
_cell.angle_gamma   90.00
#
_symmetry.space_group_name_H-M   'P 1'
#
loop_
_entity.id
_entity.type
_entity.pdbx_description
1 polymer ?
#
loop_
_entity_poly.entity_id
_entity_poly.type
_entity_poly.pdbx_seq_one_letter_code
_entity_poly.pdbx_strand_id
1 'polypeptide(L)'
;MTAATIAEVLRALRSIRAATYRVAPTAGGVAVTLVLRASQNGRRNAADRIVSALHRDGLALDVDEDADPITRLADEVEPVLIRRLAEPSAGG
;
A
#
# COMPACT_ATOMS: atom_id res chain seq x y z
N MET A 1 -15.10 -7.56 8.00
CA MET A 1 -13.64 -7.74 7.92
C MET A 1 -12.94 -6.49 7.37
N THR A 2 -13.44 -5.90 6.29
CA THR A 2 -12.88 -4.73 5.58
C THR A 2 -12.67 -3.48 6.45
N ALA A 3 -13.58 -3.14 7.38
CA ALA A 3 -13.44 -1.94 8.21
C ALA A 3 -12.21 -1.96 9.13
N ALA A 4 -11.88 -3.11 9.73
CA ALA A 4 -10.69 -3.26 10.57
C ALA A 4 -9.40 -3.14 9.74
N THR A 5 -9.38 -3.75 8.56
CA THR A 5 -8.25 -3.65 7.63
C THR A 5 -8.05 -2.23 7.12
N ILE A 6 -9.12 -1.46 6.84
CA ILE A 6 -8.99 -0.04 6.49
C ILE A 6 -8.34 0.75 7.63
N ALA A 7 -8.74 0.50 8.89
CA ALA A 7 -8.14 1.17 10.04
C ALA A 7 -6.65 0.79 10.24
N GLU A 8 -6.27 -0.45 9.96
CA GLU A 8 -4.86 -0.89 9.94
C GLU A 8 -4.06 -0.14 8.86
N VAL A 9 -4.58 -0.09 7.63
CA VAL A 9 -3.92 0.61 6.51
C VAL A 9 -3.77 2.11 6.81
N LEU A 10 -4.81 2.78 7.29
CA LEU A 10 -4.75 4.21 7.63
C LEU A 10 -3.76 4.48 8.78
N ARG A 11 -3.68 3.57 9.75
CA ARG A 11 -2.69 3.65 10.85
C ARG A 11 -1.27 3.52 10.34
N ALA A 12 -1.03 2.62 9.37
CA ALA A 12 0.27 2.46 8.75
C ALA A 12 0.67 3.71 7.96
N LEU A 13 -0.28 4.30 7.25
CA LEU A 13 -0.07 5.49 6.43
C LEU A 13 -0.18 6.81 7.21
N ARG A 14 -0.24 6.78 8.55
CA ARG A 14 -0.45 7.98 9.40
C ARG A 14 0.62 9.07 9.24
N SER A 15 1.82 8.69 8.80
CA SER A 15 2.93 9.61 8.55
C SER A 15 2.91 10.24 7.15
N ILE A 16 2.03 9.77 6.27
CA ILE A 16 1.92 10.21 4.87
C ILE A 16 0.71 11.11 4.76
N ARG A 17 0.86 12.22 4.03
CA ARG A 17 -0.25 13.16 3.79
C ARG A 17 -1.40 12.44 3.09
N ALA A 18 -2.61 12.59 3.64
CA ALA A 18 -3.82 11.95 3.08
C ALA A 18 -4.11 12.37 1.63
N ALA A 19 -3.63 13.53 1.18
CA ALA A 19 -3.75 13.97 -0.21
C ALA A 19 -2.90 13.14 -1.21
N THR A 20 -2.00 12.29 -0.72
CA THR A 20 -1.12 11.46 -1.56
C THR A 20 -1.80 10.18 -2.03
N TYR A 21 -2.73 9.63 -1.23
CA TYR A 21 -3.31 8.31 -1.47
C TYR A 21 -4.81 8.27 -1.20
N ARG A 22 -5.48 7.24 -1.75
CA ARG A 22 -6.84 6.87 -1.40
C ARG A 22 -6.87 5.42 -0.97
N VAL A 23 -7.52 5.14 0.15
CA VAL A 23 -7.82 3.77 0.60
C VAL A 23 -9.30 3.50 0.34
N ALA A 24 -9.62 2.38 -0.28
CA ALA A 24 -11.00 1.99 -0.56
C ALA A 24 -11.22 0.49 -0.38
N PRO A 25 -12.41 0.07 0.10
CA PRO A 25 -12.82 -1.31 -0.01
C PRO A 25 -13.10 -1.66 -1.47
N THR A 26 -12.75 -2.88 -1.86
CA THR A 26 -13.00 -3.48 -3.17
C THR A 26 -13.63 -4.87 -2.97
N ALA A 27 -14.06 -5.52 -4.05
CA ALA A 27 -14.54 -6.90 -3.98
C ALA A 27 -13.47 -7.88 -3.47
N GLY A 28 -12.18 -7.58 -3.70
CA GLY A 28 -11.04 -8.40 -3.30
C GLY A 28 -10.42 -8.06 -1.94
N GLY A 29 -10.89 -6.99 -1.26
CA GLY A 29 -10.33 -6.58 0.04
C GLY A 29 -10.18 -5.07 0.18
N VAL A 30 -9.06 -4.62 0.74
CA VAL A 30 -8.72 -3.20 0.83
C VAL A 30 -7.65 -2.89 -0.20
N ALA A 31 -7.82 -1.82 -0.96
CA ALA A 31 -6.85 -1.35 -1.94
C ALA A 31 -6.39 0.07 -1.65
N VAL A 32 -5.19 0.41 -2.12
CA VAL A 32 -4.63 1.76 -2.11
C VAL A 32 -4.37 2.24 -3.53
N THR A 33 -4.70 3.50 -3.78
CA THR A 33 -4.39 4.18 -5.04
C THR A 33 -3.52 5.41 -4.75
N LEU A 34 -2.47 5.62 -5.53
CA LEU A 34 -1.70 6.86 -5.49
C LEU A 34 -2.46 7.96 -6.27
N VAL A 35 -2.91 9.01 -5.58
CA VAL A 35 -3.71 10.11 -6.19
C VAL A 35 -2.91 11.41 -6.34
N LEU A 36 -1.61 11.36 -6.06
CA LEU A 36 -0.70 12.50 -6.15
C LEU A 36 -0.47 12.91 -7.61
N ARG A 37 -0.76 14.18 -7.94
CA ARG A 37 -0.32 14.82 -9.18
C ARG A 37 1.11 15.34 -9.00
N ALA A 38 2.09 14.58 -9.48
CA ALA A 38 3.51 14.93 -9.45
C ALA A 38 4.21 14.39 -10.70
N SER A 39 5.49 14.74 -10.87
CA SER A 39 6.35 14.09 -11.85
C SER A 39 6.50 12.59 -11.57
N GLN A 40 6.96 11.84 -12.55
CA GLN A 40 7.21 10.40 -12.41
C GLN A 40 8.10 10.06 -11.20
N ASN A 41 9.19 10.80 -11.01
CA ASN A 41 10.07 10.63 -9.85
C ASN A 41 9.36 10.99 -8.53
N GLY A 42 8.51 12.03 -8.53
CA GLY A 42 7.70 12.38 -7.37
C GLY A 42 6.70 11.29 -6.98
N ARG A 43 6.08 10.64 -7.98
CA ARG A 43 5.17 9.50 -7.78
C ARG A 43 5.91 8.29 -7.21
N ARG A 44 7.08 7.93 -7.77
CA ARG A 44 7.93 6.84 -7.26
C ARG A 44 8.37 7.08 -5.82
N ASN A 45 8.80 8.29 -5.49
CA ASN A 45 9.18 8.64 -4.12
C ASN A 45 7.99 8.56 -3.14
N ALA A 46 6.78 8.90 -3.57
CA ALA A 46 5.59 8.74 -2.76
C ALA A 46 5.20 7.26 -2.60
N ALA A 47 5.28 6.47 -3.68
CA ALA A 47 5.02 5.04 -3.65
C ALA A 47 5.99 4.30 -2.73
N ASP A 48 7.29 4.59 -2.81
CA ASP A 48 8.33 4.04 -1.93
C ASP A 48 8.02 4.29 -0.44
N ARG A 49 7.62 5.52 -0.10
CA ARG A 49 7.22 5.86 1.26
C ARG A 49 5.97 5.11 1.72
N ILE A 50 5.00 4.91 0.83
CA ILE A 50 3.78 4.14 1.12
C ILE A 50 4.13 2.67 1.37
N VAL A 51 4.88 2.04 0.46
CA VAL A 51 5.31 0.64 0.58
C VAL A 51 6.11 0.43 1.86
N SER A 52 7.07 1.31 2.14
CA SER A 52 7.87 1.28 3.37
C SER A 52 7.03 1.47 4.65
N ALA A 53 5.98 2.30 4.61
CA ALA A 53 5.08 2.49 5.73
C ALA A 53 4.20 1.26 5.98
N LEU A 54 3.67 0.65 4.91
CA LEU A 54 2.90 -0.60 5.01
C LEU A 54 3.75 -1.73 5.60
N HIS A 55 4.97 -1.93 5.09
CA HIS A 55 5.85 -3.01 5.56
C HIS A 55 6.19 -2.89 7.05
N ARG A 56 6.40 -1.67 7.56
CA ARG A 56 6.67 -1.44 8.98
C ARG A 56 5.53 -1.86 9.92
N ASP A 57 4.31 -1.91 9.41
CA ASP A 57 3.11 -2.35 10.14
C ASP A 57 2.64 -3.75 9.68
N GLY A 58 3.50 -4.53 9.02
CA GLY A 58 3.18 -5.91 8.63
C GLY A 58 2.22 -6.04 7.45
N LEU A 59 2.10 -5.00 6.63
CA LEU A 59 1.25 -4.96 5.43
C LEU A 59 2.11 -4.86 4.17
N ALA A 60 1.65 -5.40 3.06
CA ALA A 60 2.30 -5.27 1.76
C ALA A 60 1.28 -5.05 0.65
N LEU A 61 1.74 -4.55 -0.50
CA LEU A 61 0.94 -4.58 -1.72
C LEU A 61 0.83 -6.02 -2.22
N ASP A 62 -0.35 -6.37 -2.69
CA ASP A 62 -0.64 -7.64 -3.35
C ASP A 62 -0.33 -7.47 -4.83
N VAL A 63 0.93 -7.76 -5.17
CA VAL A 63 1.48 -7.73 -6.54
C VAL A 63 2.13 -9.07 -6.81
N ASP A 64 2.29 -9.42 -8.09
CA ASP A 64 2.97 -10.63 -8.52
C ASP A 64 4.40 -10.69 -7.93
N GLU A 65 4.93 -11.89 -7.73
CA GLU A 65 6.24 -12.12 -7.06
C GLU A 65 7.40 -11.40 -7.78
N ASP A 66 7.35 -11.32 -9.11
CA ASP A 66 8.35 -10.64 -9.93
C ASP A 66 8.07 -9.14 -10.16
N ALA A 67 6.95 -8.61 -9.65
CA ALA A 67 6.56 -7.23 -9.86
C ALA A 67 7.13 -6.31 -8.76
N ASP A 68 7.72 -5.18 -9.15
CA ASP A 68 8.12 -4.13 -8.21
C ASP A 68 6.89 -3.40 -7.65
N PRO A 69 6.60 -3.47 -6.34
CA PRO A 69 5.46 -2.79 -5.72
C PRO A 69 5.50 -1.27 -5.89
N ILE A 70 6.71 -0.69 -5.91
CA ILE A 70 6.89 0.77 -6.04
C ILE A 70 6.49 1.19 -7.45
N THR A 71 7.01 0.50 -8.47
CA THR A 71 6.64 0.76 -9.87
C THR A 71 5.15 0.52 -10.09
N ARG A 72 4.57 -0.58 -9.57
CA ARG A 72 3.13 -0.81 -9.68
C ARG A 72 2.31 0.32 -9.10
N LEU A 73 2.59 0.74 -7.87
CA LEU A 73 1.83 1.83 -7.25
C LEU A 73 2.10 3.21 -7.88
N ALA A 74 3.32 3.44 -8.40
CA ALA A 74 3.70 4.71 -9.00
C ALA A 74 3.17 4.88 -10.42
N ASP A 75 3.08 3.81 -11.20
CA ASP A 75 2.78 3.88 -12.63
C ASP A 75 1.30 3.64 -12.92
N GLU A 76 0.61 2.89 -12.06
CA GLU A 76 -0.81 2.59 -12.25
C GLU A 76 -1.74 3.64 -11.66
N VAL A 77 -2.86 3.80 -12.36
CA VAL A 77 -4.04 4.52 -11.86
C VAL A 77 -4.97 3.56 -11.11
N GLU A 78 -4.80 2.25 -11.32
CA GLU A 78 -5.63 1.22 -10.73
C GLU A 78 -5.34 1.06 -9.22
N PRO A 79 -6.36 0.74 -8.40
CA PRO A 79 -6.15 0.42 -6.99
C PRO A 79 -5.35 -0.87 -6.83
N VAL A 80 -4.28 -0.84 -6.03
CA VAL A 80 -3.47 -2.02 -5.70
C VAL A 80 -3.96 -2.61 -4.39
N LEU A 81 -4.28 -3.91 -4.39
CA LEU A 81 -4.74 -4.62 -3.20
C LEU A 81 -3.66 -4.66 -2.11
N ILE A 82 -4.10 -4.76 -0.87
CA ILE A 82 -3.23 -4.88 0.30
C ILE A 82 -3.41 -6.25 0.92
N ARG A 83 -2.28 -6.91 1.21
CA ARG A 83 -2.21 -8.17 1.94
C ARG A 83 -1.45 -7.98 3.26
N ARG A 84 -1.71 -8.86 4.22
CA ARG A 84 -0.86 -8.98 5.41
C ARG A 84 0.39 -9.78 5.06
N LEU A 85 1.52 -9.34 5.57
CA LEU A 85 2.70 -10.17 5.62
C LEU A 85 2.44 -11.28 6.63
N ALA A 86 2.77 -12.53 6.29
CA ALA A 86 2.76 -13.59 7.28
C ALA A 86 3.74 -13.20 8.39
N GLU A 87 3.33 -13.33 9.66
CA GLU A 87 4.29 -13.26 10.74
C GLU A 87 5.39 -14.29 10.46
N PRO A 88 6.68 -13.93 10.58
CA PRO A 88 7.72 -14.93 10.48
C PRO A 88 7.38 -16.00 11.50
N SER A 89 7.08 -17.21 11.03
CA SER A 89 6.78 -18.33 11.91
C SER A 89 7.93 -18.41 12.89
N ALA A 90 7.67 -18.15 14.17
CA ALA A 90 8.65 -18.32 15.21
C ALA A 90 9.06 -19.79 15.17
N GLY A 91 10.18 -20.06 14.50
CA GLY A 91 10.79 -21.39 14.47
C GLY A 91 11.08 -21.76 15.92
N GLY A 92 10.47 -22.86 16.37
CA GLY A 92 10.69 -23.46 17.67
C GLY A 92 12.05 -24.15 17.78
#